data_AF-A0A3S0S8M5-F1
#
_entry.id   AF-A0A3S0S8M5-F1
#
_cell.length_a   1.000
_cell.length_b   1.000
_cell.length_c   1.000
_cell.angle_alpha   90.00
_cell.angle_beta   90.00
_cell.angle_gamma   90.00
#
_symmetry.space_group_name_H-M   'P 1'
#
loop_
_entity.id
_entity.type
_entity.pdbx_description
1 polymer ?
#
loop_
_entity_poly.entity_id
_entity_poly.type
_entity_poly.pdbx_seq_one_letter_code
_entity_poly.pdbx_strand_id
1 'polypeptide(L)'
;MSTVIELEQANDTAVLDSAHVGDIRGALGTIAYNDHAQRNSWGARLRTLLAILGPGLIVMVGDNDAGAFSTYTQAGQNYGTVLLWTLSLLIPVLYVNQEMVLRLGAVTGVGHARLILERFGKFWGAFSVIDLFILNALTIVTEFIGISLGLDHLGLSRNGGVMIAATLIIITASTGNFRRFERFALLLVVGSLLLVPVLLMVHPPVGQIAHNMLVPGMPKGAPLSDVMLLIIAIVGTTVAPWQLFFQQSYVIDKRITPRFMKYEKADLWIGIVLVIIGAIAMMAFTAATFAGRPEMGQFADAGAVAQGIAKYVGATPSVLFSIALIDASIIGAAAVSLSTAYAVGDVLAVNHSLHRKPTEAKLFYAVYALLVAASAALVLIPNAPLGIITNAVQTLAGILLPGASVFLLLLCNDKAVLGPWVNKPITNLFTTAVVAVLVLLSIILTASVLYPSISSGQIISLLVGGGVLALAIAITFGVLHWRRPTATVPESFAVGKAQWRMPPLSKLPPAQMSMRRRIWLGVLRAYLAAALILAIVKVVQLVLAKS
;
A
#
# COMPACT_ATOMS: atom_id res chain seq x y z
N MET A 1 19.89 18.57 32.73
CA MET A 1 19.24 19.75 32.12
C MET A 1 18.72 19.45 30.72
N SER A 2 19.48 18.78 29.84
CA SER A 2 19.01 18.33 28.51
C SER A 2 17.80 17.39 28.55
N THR A 3 17.78 16.42 29.46
CA THR A 3 16.69 15.41 29.57
C THR A 3 15.37 16.01 30.07
N VAL A 4 15.41 17.08 30.85
CA VAL A 4 14.21 17.76 31.39
C VAL A 4 13.59 18.65 30.31
N ILE A 5 14.40 19.33 29.50
CA ILE A 5 13.95 20.13 28.35
C ILE A 5 13.39 19.22 27.24
N GLU A 6 13.99 18.04 27.01
CA GLU A 6 13.44 17.04 26.07
C GLU A 6 12.06 16.52 26.52
N LEU A 7 11.83 16.35 27.82
CA LEU A 7 10.53 15.94 28.37
C LEU A 7 9.48 17.06 28.34
N GLU A 8 9.86 18.32 28.56
CA GLU A 8 8.95 19.47 28.41
C GLU A 8 8.53 19.70 26.95
N GLN A 9 9.45 19.58 25.98
CA GLN A 9 9.11 19.66 24.56
C GLN A 9 8.26 18.46 24.09
N ALA A 10 8.45 17.27 24.66
CA ALA A 10 7.58 16.12 24.41
C ALA A 10 6.15 16.36 24.90
N ASN A 11 5.97 17.05 26.04
CA ASN A 11 4.65 17.38 26.60
C ASN A 11 3.86 18.43 25.79
N ASP A 12 4.51 19.15 24.86
CA ASP A 12 3.87 20.11 23.95
C ASP A 12 3.63 19.57 22.53
N THR A 13 4.02 18.31 22.25
CA THR A 13 3.80 17.68 20.94
C THR A 13 2.98 16.40 21.06
N ALA A 14 2.31 16.00 19.98
CA ALA A 14 1.50 14.77 19.96
C ALA A 14 2.30 13.46 19.95
N VAL A 15 3.64 13.50 20.07
CA VAL A 15 4.48 12.29 20.00
C VAL A 15 4.32 11.46 21.27
N LEU A 16 3.91 10.20 21.11
CA LEU A 16 3.51 9.33 22.23
C LEU A 16 4.63 8.43 22.78
N ASP A 17 5.66 8.16 21.97
CA ASP A 17 6.79 7.29 22.35
C ASP A 17 8.09 8.10 22.27
N SER A 18 8.91 8.04 23.32
CA SER A 18 10.24 8.67 23.35
C SER A 18 11.17 8.12 22.27
N ALA A 19 10.93 6.90 21.79
CA ALA A 19 11.65 6.31 20.66
C ALA A 19 11.45 7.09 19.34
N HIS A 20 10.38 7.88 19.22
CA HIS A 20 10.08 8.70 18.04
C HIS A 20 10.70 10.11 18.09
N VAL A 21 11.48 10.44 19.14
CA VAL A 21 12.19 11.71 19.27
C VAL A 21 13.70 11.48 19.14
N GLY A 22 14.39 12.40 18.46
CA GLY A 22 15.84 12.39 18.28
C GLY A 22 16.28 12.46 16.82
N ASP A 23 17.53 12.08 16.57
CA ASP A 23 18.14 12.15 15.23
C ASP A 23 17.40 11.31 14.19
N ILE A 24 17.35 11.79 12.96
CA ILE A 24 16.96 10.97 11.81
C ILE A 24 18.16 10.10 11.47
N ARG A 25 18.04 8.79 11.73
CA ARG A 25 19.08 7.80 11.45
C ARG A 25 18.71 6.95 10.25
N GLY A 26 18.68 7.58 9.08
CA GLY A 26 18.42 6.88 7.83
C GLY A 26 19.50 5.86 7.45
N ALA A 27 19.19 5.02 6.47
CA ALA A 27 20.10 4.00 5.93
C ALA A 27 21.36 4.60 5.31
N LEU A 28 21.21 5.70 4.55
CA LEU A 28 22.26 6.35 3.78
C LEU A 28 22.75 7.67 4.41
N GLY A 29 22.34 8.00 5.64
CA GLY A 29 22.78 9.23 6.30
C GLY A 29 22.23 9.44 7.71
N THR A 30 22.67 10.53 8.35
CA THR A 30 22.15 10.98 9.65
C THR A 30 21.88 12.47 9.59
N ILE A 31 20.75 12.91 10.15
CA ILE A 31 20.47 14.33 10.40
C ILE A 31 20.25 14.50 11.90
N ALA A 32 21.04 15.37 12.53
CA ALA A 32 20.90 15.63 13.96
C ALA A 32 19.55 16.30 14.26
N TYR A 33 18.97 15.98 15.42
CA TYR A 33 17.68 16.53 15.84
C TYR A 33 17.65 18.07 15.76
N ASN A 34 18.69 18.71 16.31
CA ASN A 34 18.89 20.16 16.38
C ASN A 34 19.39 20.81 15.08
N ASP A 35 19.48 20.06 13.97
CA ASP A 35 19.90 20.61 12.69
C ASP A 35 18.76 21.39 12.03
N HIS A 36 18.81 22.72 12.20
CA HIS A 36 17.90 23.68 11.59
C HIS A 36 18.52 24.47 10.43
N ALA A 37 19.75 24.11 10.03
CA ALA A 37 20.49 24.88 9.03
C ALA A 37 19.86 24.73 7.63
N GLN A 38 19.77 25.83 6.90
CA GLN A 38 19.27 25.82 5.52
C GLN A 38 20.25 25.09 4.59
N ARG A 39 19.71 24.32 3.64
CA ARG A 39 20.50 23.56 2.66
C ARG A 39 20.73 24.40 1.41
N ASN A 40 21.83 25.16 1.43
CA ASN A 40 22.16 26.13 0.36
C ASN A 40 22.94 25.51 -0.81
N SER A 41 23.78 24.50 -0.55
CA SER A 41 24.54 23.82 -1.60
C SER A 41 23.82 22.56 -2.12
N TRP A 42 24.06 22.21 -3.39
CA TRP A 42 23.51 20.99 -4.00
C TRP A 42 23.95 19.73 -3.24
N GLY A 43 25.23 19.64 -2.84
CA GLY A 43 25.73 18.52 -2.04
C GLY A 43 25.06 18.37 -0.68
N ALA A 44 24.75 19.49 0.00
CA ALA A 44 24.01 19.44 1.27
C ALA A 44 22.56 18.98 1.07
N ARG A 45 21.91 19.41 -0.01
CA ARG A 45 20.56 18.94 -0.38
C ARG A 45 20.55 17.46 -0.72
N LEU A 46 21.53 16.97 -1.47
CA LEU A 46 21.65 15.56 -1.81
C LEU A 46 21.89 14.69 -0.56
N ARG A 47 22.82 15.07 0.32
CA ARG A 47 23.06 14.35 1.59
C ARG A 47 21.81 14.31 2.48
N THR A 48 21.06 15.41 2.51
CA THR A 48 19.77 15.50 3.22
C THR A 48 18.76 14.54 2.60
N LEU A 49 18.62 14.53 1.28
CA LEU A 49 17.75 13.60 0.56
C LEU A 49 18.14 12.14 0.86
N LEU A 50 19.42 11.78 0.78
CA LEU A 50 19.89 10.41 1.06
C LEU A 50 19.60 9.97 2.50
N ALA A 51 19.70 10.87 3.48
CA ALA A 51 19.35 10.56 4.86
C ALA A 51 17.83 10.36 5.07
N ILE A 52 17.00 11.00 4.23
CA ILE A 52 15.54 10.98 4.30
C ILE A 52 14.95 9.87 3.41
N LEU A 53 15.64 9.48 2.34
CA LEU A 53 15.22 8.45 1.39
C LEU A 53 14.91 7.13 2.11
N GLY A 54 13.72 6.57 1.89
CA GLY A 54 13.29 5.34 2.56
C GLY A 54 11.77 5.17 2.62
N PRO A 55 11.01 6.01 3.34
CA PRO A 55 9.61 5.74 3.63
C PRO A 55 8.72 5.58 2.39
N GLY A 56 8.76 6.54 1.48
CA GLY A 56 8.06 6.53 0.19
C GLY A 56 8.64 5.50 -0.76
N LEU A 57 9.97 5.35 -0.80
CA LEU A 57 10.63 4.36 -1.65
C LEU A 57 10.25 2.90 -1.28
N ILE A 58 10.35 2.56 0.00
CA ILE A 58 10.10 1.19 0.52
C ILE A 58 8.62 0.84 0.41
N VAL A 59 7.70 1.76 0.73
CA VAL A 59 6.26 1.45 0.61
C VAL A 59 5.83 1.28 -0.85
N MET A 60 6.40 2.04 -1.78
CA MET A 60 6.05 1.91 -3.21
C MET A 60 6.67 0.66 -3.82
N VAL A 61 7.93 0.35 -3.53
CA VAL A 61 8.54 -0.87 -4.09
C VAL A 61 7.98 -2.12 -3.43
N GLY A 62 7.68 -2.07 -2.13
CA GLY A 62 6.97 -3.14 -1.43
C GLY A 62 5.53 -3.35 -1.89
N ASP A 63 4.99 -2.48 -2.75
CA ASP A 63 3.68 -2.65 -3.41
C ASP A 63 3.76 -3.53 -4.66
N ASN A 64 4.97 -3.69 -5.25
CA ASN A 64 5.23 -4.69 -6.29
C ASN A 64 5.49 -6.06 -5.66
N ASP A 65 4.65 -6.45 -4.71
CA ASP A 65 4.70 -7.70 -3.95
C ASP A 65 4.25 -8.93 -4.77
N ALA A 66 4.13 -10.10 -4.14
CA ALA A 66 3.70 -11.32 -4.84
C ALA A 66 2.32 -11.17 -5.52
N GLY A 67 1.44 -10.38 -4.90
CA GLY A 67 0.14 -10.02 -5.43
C GLY A 67 0.20 -9.23 -6.73
N ALA A 68 1.06 -8.21 -6.75
CA ALA A 68 1.35 -7.43 -7.94
C ALA A 68 1.99 -8.28 -9.06
N PHE A 69 2.93 -9.16 -8.73
CA PHE A 69 3.50 -10.10 -9.70
C PHE A 69 2.40 -10.95 -10.34
N SER A 70 1.49 -11.52 -9.55
CA SER A 70 0.35 -12.28 -10.09
C SER A 70 -0.52 -11.42 -10.99
N THR A 71 -0.93 -10.25 -10.52
CA THR A 71 -1.90 -9.39 -11.20
C THR A 71 -1.37 -8.80 -12.50
N TYR A 72 -0.15 -8.25 -12.50
CA TYR A 72 0.45 -7.63 -13.68
C TYR A 72 0.86 -8.67 -14.71
N THR A 73 1.42 -9.81 -14.30
CA THR A 73 1.75 -10.86 -15.26
C THR A 73 0.49 -11.55 -15.80
N GLN A 74 -0.58 -11.69 -15.00
CA GLN A 74 -1.89 -12.11 -15.49
C GLN A 74 -2.43 -11.14 -16.56
N ALA A 75 -2.33 -9.84 -16.32
CA ALA A 75 -2.76 -8.84 -17.29
C ALA A 75 -1.97 -8.94 -18.60
N GLY A 76 -0.65 -9.09 -18.51
CA GLY A 76 0.22 -9.31 -19.67
C GLY A 76 -0.08 -10.59 -20.43
N GLN A 77 -0.23 -11.72 -19.73
CA GLN A 77 -0.44 -13.03 -20.36
C GLN A 77 -1.82 -13.17 -20.99
N ASN A 78 -2.86 -12.65 -20.33
CA ASN A 78 -4.24 -12.83 -20.78
C ASN A 78 -4.67 -11.79 -21.81
N TYR A 79 -4.18 -10.56 -21.67
CA TYR A 79 -4.73 -9.42 -22.42
C TYR A 79 -3.65 -8.56 -23.10
N GLY A 80 -2.38 -8.97 -23.01
CA GLY A 80 -1.27 -8.22 -23.56
C GLY A 80 -1.06 -6.88 -22.84
N THR A 81 -0.60 -5.88 -23.58
CA THR A 81 -0.28 -4.55 -23.03
C THR A 81 -1.46 -3.58 -23.03
N VAL A 82 -2.65 -4.00 -23.49
CA VAL A 82 -3.82 -3.12 -23.69
C VAL A 82 -4.27 -2.44 -22.40
N LEU A 83 -4.05 -3.07 -21.24
CA LEU A 83 -4.45 -2.55 -19.93
C LEU A 83 -3.41 -1.61 -19.29
N LEU A 84 -2.29 -1.29 -19.95
CA LEU A 84 -1.24 -0.41 -19.39
C LEU A 84 -1.73 1.01 -19.04
N TRP A 85 -2.75 1.52 -19.72
CA TRP A 85 -3.31 2.85 -19.44
C TRP A 85 -3.86 2.98 -18.01
N THR A 86 -4.25 1.86 -17.38
CA THR A 86 -4.73 1.89 -15.99
C THR A 86 -3.62 2.31 -15.03
N LEU A 87 -2.38 1.88 -15.26
CA LEU A 87 -1.21 2.29 -14.48
C LEU A 87 -0.95 3.80 -14.60
N SER A 88 -1.12 4.37 -15.80
CA SER A 88 -1.00 5.82 -16.02
C SER A 88 -2.02 6.61 -15.21
N LEU A 89 -3.27 6.12 -15.12
CA LEU A 89 -4.30 6.74 -14.28
C LEU A 89 -4.02 6.60 -12.79
N LEU A 90 -3.31 5.55 -12.39
CA LEU A 90 -2.96 5.30 -10.99
C LEU A 90 -1.84 6.20 -10.48
N ILE A 91 -0.96 6.74 -11.32
CA ILE A 91 0.11 7.67 -10.90
C ILE A 91 -0.41 8.85 -10.05
N PRO A 92 -1.38 9.68 -10.51
CA PRO A 92 -1.89 10.78 -9.70
C PRO A 92 -2.66 10.28 -8.46
N VAL A 93 -3.32 9.13 -8.55
CA VAL A 93 -4.03 8.50 -7.42
C VAL A 93 -3.04 8.12 -6.32
N LEU A 94 -1.98 7.40 -6.68
CA LEU A 94 -0.86 7.03 -5.83
C LEU A 94 -0.27 8.26 -5.16
N TYR A 95 0.16 9.24 -5.95
CA TYR A 95 0.84 10.41 -5.40
C TYR A 95 -0.02 11.14 -4.37
N VAL A 96 -1.30 11.40 -4.68
CA VAL A 96 -2.17 12.12 -3.76
C VAL A 96 -2.48 11.30 -2.51
N ASN A 97 -2.73 10.00 -2.65
CA ASN A 97 -3.05 9.15 -1.51
C ASN A 97 -1.85 9.03 -0.55
N GLN A 98 -0.68 8.71 -1.10
CA GLN A 98 0.54 8.52 -0.32
C GLN A 98 1.08 9.85 0.23
N GLU A 99 0.89 10.98 -0.46
CA GLU A 99 1.24 12.29 0.10
C GLU A 99 0.37 12.64 1.31
N MET A 100 -0.91 12.28 1.29
CA MET A 100 -1.79 12.48 2.45
C MET A 100 -1.32 11.67 3.65
N VAL A 101 -0.93 10.41 3.45
CA VAL A 101 -0.40 9.53 4.51
C VAL A 101 0.92 10.07 5.07
N LEU A 102 1.87 10.36 4.18
CA LEU A 102 3.16 10.97 4.52
C LEU A 102 2.96 12.24 5.35
N ARG A 103 2.09 13.14 4.87
CA ARG A 103 1.79 14.40 5.53
C ARG A 103 1.15 14.18 6.89
N LEU A 104 0.22 13.23 7.00
CA LEU A 104 -0.42 12.88 8.26
C LEU A 104 0.63 12.41 9.27
N GLY A 105 1.48 11.44 8.93
CA GLY A 105 2.54 10.93 9.82
C GLY A 105 3.56 11.99 10.24
N ALA A 106 4.07 12.77 9.29
CA ALA A 106 5.07 13.80 9.57
C ALA A 106 4.52 14.94 10.44
N VAL A 107 3.21 15.21 10.36
CA VAL A 107 2.58 16.31 11.08
C VAL A 107 2.09 15.89 12.46
N THR A 108 1.48 14.70 12.56
CA THR A 108 0.86 14.23 13.80
C THR A 108 1.84 13.53 14.72
N GLY A 109 2.83 12.80 14.18
CA GLY A 109 3.69 11.95 15.00
C GLY A 109 2.95 10.78 15.68
N VAL A 110 1.73 10.46 15.23
CA VAL A 110 0.85 9.44 15.79
C VAL A 110 0.42 8.49 14.68
N GLY A 111 0.40 7.18 14.94
CA GLY A 111 0.02 6.17 13.96
C GLY A 111 -1.45 6.24 13.53
N HIS A 112 -1.74 5.65 12.37
CA HIS A 112 -3.04 5.80 11.69
C HIS A 112 -4.19 5.22 12.52
N ALA A 113 -3.99 4.02 13.06
CA ALA A 113 -5.01 3.32 13.84
C ALA A 113 -5.37 4.10 15.12
N ARG A 114 -4.37 4.69 15.79
CA ARG A 114 -4.58 5.50 16.98
C ARG A 114 -5.39 6.76 16.67
N LEU A 115 -5.07 7.45 15.59
CA LEU A 115 -5.84 8.63 15.17
C LEU A 115 -7.30 8.28 14.89
N ILE A 116 -7.58 7.15 14.24
CA ILE A 116 -8.97 6.74 14.00
C ILE A 116 -9.69 6.49 15.33
N LEU A 117 -9.05 5.76 16.25
CA LEU A 117 -9.62 5.43 17.55
C LEU A 117 -9.93 6.68 18.39
N GLU A 118 -8.99 7.63 18.45
CA GLU A 118 -9.11 8.84 19.28
C GLU A 118 -10.06 9.87 18.66
N ARG A 119 -10.07 10.00 17.33
CA ARG A 119 -10.94 10.96 16.64
C ARG A 119 -12.36 10.43 16.49
N PHE A 120 -12.54 9.20 16.00
CA PHE A 120 -13.86 8.69 15.66
C PHE A 120 -14.46 7.77 16.74
N GLY A 121 -13.66 7.34 17.71
CA GLY A 121 -14.09 6.49 18.83
C GLY A 121 -13.74 5.02 18.65
N LYS A 122 -13.83 4.28 19.76
CA LYS A 122 -13.37 2.87 19.88
C LYS A 122 -13.98 1.93 18.83
N PHE A 123 -15.26 2.10 18.50
CA PHE A 123 -15.94 1.26 17.51
C PHE A 123 -15.28 1.34 16.13
N TRP A 124 -15.04 2.56 15.61
CA TRP A 124 -14.44 2.76 14.30
C TRP A 124 -12.95 2.41 14.27
N GLY A 125 -12.23 2.68 15.36
CA GLY A 125 -10.83 2.29 15.52
C GLY A 125 -10.65 0.77 15.51
N ALA A 126 -11.40 0.05 16.36
CA ALA A 126 -11.35 -1.40 16.41
C ALA A 126 -11.71 -2.03 15.06
N PHE A 127 -12.76 -1.52 14.40
CA PHE A 127 -13.15 -1.99 13.08
C PHE A 127 -12.00 -1.85 12.07
N SER A 128 -11.41 -0.65 11.96
CA SER A 128 -10.34 -0.41 10.99
C SER A 128 -9.14 -1.32 11.18
N VAL A 129 -8.83 -1.69 12.43
CA VAL A 129 -7.72 -2.60 12.73
C VAL A 129 -8.08 -4.05 12.48
N ILE A 130 -9.32 -4.48 12.72
CA ILE A 130 -9.78 -5.83 12.40
C ILE A 130 -9.71 -6.08 10.89
N ASP A 131 -10.20 -5.15 10.06
CA ASP A 131 -10.13 -5.26 8.60
C ASP A 131 -8.68 -5.39 8.13
N LEU A 132 -7.82 -4.50 8.64
CA LEU A 132 -6.41 -4.50 8.32
C LEU A 132 -5.75 -5.81 8.74
N PHE A 133 -6.04 -6.30 9.95
CA PHE A 133 -5.46 -7.55 10.45
C PHE A 133 -5.82 -8.74 9.57
N ILE A 134 -7.10 -8.88 9.20
CA ILE A 134 -7.58 -9.98 8.35
C ILE A 134 -6.95 -9.90 6.96
N LEU A 135 -7.02 -8.72 6.32
CA LEU A 135 -6.47 -8.54 4.98
C LEU A 135 -4.96 -8.76 4.96
N ASN A 136 -4.23 -8.21 5.92
CA ASN A 136 -2.78 -8.34 5.99
C ASN A 136 -2.37 -9.79 6.28
N ALA A 137 -3.08 -10.50 7.15
CA ALA A 137 -2.80 -11.92 7.39
C ALA A 137 -2.92 -12.74 6.09
N LEU A 138 -3.96 -12.49 5.31
CA LEU A 138 -4.15 -13.11 3.99
C LEU A 138 -3.10 -12.68 2.97
N THR A 139 -2.70 -11.40 2.98
CA THR A 139 -1.67 -10.87 2.09
C THR A 139 -0.30 -11.47 2.41
N ILE A 140 0.06 -11.65 3.68
CA ILE A 140 1.33 -12.31 4.04
C ILE A 140 1.36 -13.76 3.54
N VAL A 141 0.21 -14.46 3.51
CA VAL A 141 0.11 -15.77 2.85
C VAL A 141 0.43 -15.66 1.37
N THR A 142 -0.05 -14.64 0.65
CA THR A 142 0.31 -14.43 -0.77
C THR A 142 1.79 -14.15 -0.97
N GLU A 143 2.43 -13.46 -0.03
CA GLU A 143 3.88 -13.26 -0.07
C GLU A 143 4.65 -14.58 0.04
N PHE A 144 4.26 -15.45 0.98
CA PHE A 144 4.88 -16.77 1.08
C PHE A 144 4.58 -17.67 -0.12
N ILE A 145 3.43 -17.49 -0.80
CA ILE A 145 3.15 -18.12 -2.09
C ILE A 145 4.18 -17.69 -3.13
N GLY A 146 4.45 -16.38 -3.25
CA GLY A 146 5.46 -15.85 -4.18
C GLY A 146 6.85 -16.42 -3.92
N ILE A 147 7.27 -16.51 -2.65
CA ILE A 147 8.52 -17.15 -2.24
C ILE A 147 8.54 -18.62 -2.70
N SER A 148 7.47 -19.38 -2.43
CA SER A 148 7.37 -20.79 -2.84
C SER A 148 7.49 -20.96 -4.34
N LEU A 149 6.74 -20.19 -5.13
CA LEU A 149 6.76 -20.28 -6.60
C LEU A 149 8.12 -19.95 -7.18
N GLY A 150 8.81 -18.94 -6.63
CA GLY A 150 10.17 -18.59 -7.02
C GLY A 150 11.17 -19.70 -6.70
N LEU A 151 11.10 -20.28 -5.50
CA LEU A 151 11.98 -21.39 -5.09
C LEU A 151 11.76 -22.65 -5.93
N ASP A 152 10.50 -23.01 -6.17
CA ASP A 152 10.12 -24.18 -6.96
C ASP A 152 10.66 -24.07 -8.39
N HIS A 153 10.57 -22.88 -9.03
CA HIS A 153 11.16 -22.64 -10.36
C HIS A 153 12.69 -22.76 -10.36
N LEU A 154 13.35 -22.32 -9.28
CA LEU A 154 14.80 -22.43 -9.13
C LEU A 154 15.26 -23.86 -8.78
N GLY A 155 14.34 -24.81 -8.58
CA GLY A 155 14.66 -26.18 -8.15
C GLY A 155 15.16 -26.28 -6.71
N LEU A 156 14.85 -25.28 -5.87
CA LEU A 156 15.25 -25.23 -4.47
C LEU A 156 14.17 -25.85 -3.57
N SER A 157 14.56 -26.31 -2.37
CA SER A 157 13.61 -26.88 -1.42
C SER A 157 12.61 -25.82 -0.94
N ARG A 158 11.33 -26.01 -1.27
CA ARG A 158 10.21 -25.20 -0.77
C ARG A 158 10.20 -25.06 0.75
N ASN A 159 10.24 -26.19 1.45
CA ASN A 159 10.15 -26.21 2.93
C ASN A 159 11.33 -25.47 3.56
N GLY A 160 12.56 -25.75 3.10
CA GLY A 160 13.75 -25.09 3.61
C GLY A 160 13.76 -23.58 3.32
N GLY A 161 13.47 -23.20 2.07
CA GLY A 161 13.51 -21.80 1.65
C GLY A 161 12.42 -20.94 2.30
N VAL A 162 11.19 -21.44 2.46
CA VAL A 162 10.12 -20.74 3.17
C VAL A 162 10.50 -20.49 4.64
N MET A 163 11.06 -21.50 5.32
CA MET A 163 11.49 -21.36 6.71
C MET A 163 12.66 -20.39 6.87
N ILE A 164 13.62 -20.41 5.93
CA ILE A 164 14.73 -19.46 5.89
C ILE A 164 14.21 -18.04 5.67
N ALA A 165 13.28 -17.84 4.72
CA ALA A 165 12.70 -16.53 4.45
C ALA A 165 11.92 -16.00 5.65
N ALA A 166 11.08 -16.82 6.29
CA ALA A 166 10.37 -16.46 7.52
C ALA A 166 11.34 -16.04 8.64
N THR A 167 12.40 -16.81 8.83
CA THR A 167 13.45 -16.52 9.83
C THR A 167 14.17 -15.21 9.51
N LEU A 168 14.53 -14.99 8.24
CA LEU A 168 15.16 -13.76 7.77
C LEU A 168 14.26 -12.55 8.03
N ILE A 169 12.98 -12.61 7.65
CA ILE A 169 11.99 -11.55 7.87
C ILE A 169 11.86 -11.23 9.37
N ILE A 170 11.79 -12.25 10.22
CA ILE A 170 11.67 -12.10 11.67
C ILE A 170 12.91 -11.43 12.27
N ILE A 171 14.10 -11.95 11.97
CA ILE A 171 15.36 -11.47 12.54
C ILE A 171 15.65 -10.03 12.13
N THR A 172 15.41 -9.70 10.86
CA THR A 172 15.88 -8.41 10.31
C THR A 172 15.07 -7.22 10.83
N ALA A 173 13.79 -7.42 11.11
CA ALA A 173 12.99 -6.43 11.83
C ALA A 173 13.29 -6.42 13.35
N SER A 174 13.60 -7.58 13.94
CA SER A 174 13.79 -7.75 15.39
C SER A 174 15.16 -7.31 15.93
N THR A 175 15.85 -6.38 15.26
CA THR A 175 17.19 -5.93 15.66
C THR A 175 17.21 -4.81 16.70
N GLY A 176 16.08 -4.13 16.93
CA GLY A 176 16.00 -2.91 17.74
C GLY A 176 16.84 -1.75 17.17
N ASN A 177 17.11 -1.78 15.86
CA ASN A 177 17.87 -0.75 15.18
C ASN A 177 17.21 -0.45 13.83
N PHE A 178 16.41 0.62 13.79
CA PHE A 178 15.72 1.08 12.59
C PHE A 178 16.64 1.19 11.36
N ARG A 179 17.87 1.70 11.53
CA ARG A 179 18.82 1.84 10.41
C ARG A 179 19.22 0.51 9.80
N ARG A 180 19.32 -0.57 10.60
CA ARG A 180 19.64 -1.91 10.08
C ARG A 180 18.47 -2.45 9.26
N PHE A 181 17.26 -2.32 9.78
CA PHE A 181 16.05 -2.70 9.04
C PHE A 181 15.94 -1.90 7.72
N GLU A 182 16.10 -0.58 7.77
CA GLU A 182 15.98 0.26 6.57
C GLU A 182 17.04 -0.07 5.52
N ARG A 183 18.29 -0.38 5.92
CA ARG A 183 19.33 -0.84 4.98
C ARG A 183 18.97 -2.16 4.31
N PHE A 184 18.38 -3.09 5.06
CA PHE A 184 17.90 -4.34 4.50
C PHE A 184 16.76 -4.10 3.51
N ALA A 185 15.78 -3.28 3.87
CA ALA A 185 14.69 -2.91 2.97
C ALA A 185 15.21 -2.22 1.69
N LEU A 186 16.19 -1.31 1.79
CA LEU A 186 16.81 -0.70 0.61
C LEU A 186 17.61 -1.68 -0.24
N LEU A 187 18.20 -2.72 0.35
CA LEU A 187 18.84 -3.80 -0.41
C LEU A 187 17.79 -4.54 -1.24
N LEU A 188 16.62 -4.85 -0.66
CA LEU A 188 15.52 -5.47 -1.40
C LEU A 188 14.99 -4.53 -2.49
N VAL A 189 14.86 -3.24 -2.21
CA VAL A 189 14.51 -2.24 -3.25
C VAL A 189 15.45 -2.29 -4.46
N VAL A 190 16.75 -2.45 -4.22
CA VAL A 190 17.73 -2.62 -5.31
C VAL A 190 17.57 -3.99 -5.99
N GLY A 191 17.26 -5.05 -5.23
CA GLY A 191 16.92 -6.38 -5.75
C GLY A 191 15.74 -6.34 -6.72
N SER A 192 14.72 -5.53 -6.43
CA SER A 192 13.54 -5.38 -7.29
C SER A 192 13.87 -4.78 -8.68
N LEU A 193 15.03 -4.11 -8.82
CA LEU A 193 15.51 -3.62 -10.11
C LEU A 193 15.90 -4.75 -11.08
N LEU A 194 15.96 -6.01 -10.63
CA LEU A 194 16.14 -7.18 -11.50
C LEU A 194 15.04 -7.34 -12.56
N LEU A 195 13.87 -6.70 -12.38
CA LEU A 195 12.84 -6.65 -13.42
C LEU A 195 13.29 -5.88 -14.68
N VAL A 196 14.21 -4.91 -14.54
CA VAL A 196 14.73 -4.11 -15.66
C VAL A 196 15.55 -4.97 -16.63
N PRO A 197 16.58 -5.74 -16.21
CA PRO A 197 17.29 -6.62 -17.13
C PRO A 197 16.38 -7.71 -17.73
N VAL A 198 15.37 -8.21 -17.01
CA VAL A 198 14.37 -9.13 -17.60
C VAL A 198 13.63 -8.45 -18.74
N LEU A 199 13.12 -7.22 -18.52
CA LEU A 199 12.46 -6.42 -19.54
C LEU A 199 13.36 -6.21 -20.76
N LEU A 200 14.63 -5.86 -20.53
CA LEU A 200 15.61 -5.67 -21.60
C LEU A 200 15.88 -6.96 -22.36
N MET A 201 16.04 -8.11 -21.70
CA MET A 201 16.30 -9.39 -22.37
C MET A 201 15.11 -9.89 -23.21
N VAL A 202 13.88 -9.68 -22.74
CA VAL A 202 12.67 -10.08 -23.47
C VAL A 202 12.38 -9.17 -24.67
N HIS A 203 12.88 -7.93 -24.66
CA HIS A 203 12.73 -6.94 -25.74
C HIS A 203 11.27 -6.74 -26.21
N PRO A 204 10.31 -6.42 -25.32
CA PRO A 204 8.94 -6.16 -25.75
C PRO A 204 8.86 -4.88 -26.60
N PRO A 205 7.87 -4.77 -27.51
CA PRO A 205 7.75 -3.66 -28.45
C PRO A 205 7.44 -2.33 -27.75
N VAL A 206 8.46 -1.51 -27.55
CA VAL A 206 8.37 -0.23 -26.82
C VAL A 206 7.33 0.73 -27.40
N GLY A 207 7.18 0.76 -28.73
CA GLY A 207 6.15 1.58 -29.38
C GLY A 207 4.73 1.19 -28.96
N GLN A 208 4.45 -0.10 -28.80
CA GLN A 208 3.15 -0.59 -28.34
C GLN A 208 2.93 -0.29 -26.85
N ILE A 209 3.97 -0.43 -26.03
CA ILE A 209 3.93 -0.07 -24.60
C ILE A 209 3.57 1.40 -24.44
N ALA A 210 4.31 2.29 -25.12
CA ALA A 210 4.09 3.73 -25.05
C ALA A 210 2.69 4.12 -25.54
N HIS A 211 2.21 3.52 -26.64
CA HIS A 211 0.86 3.74 -27.13
C HIS A 211 -0.20 3.31 -26.11
N ASN A 212 -0.11 2.09 -25.58
CA ASN A 212 -1.12 1.52 -24.69
C ASN A 212 -1.08 2.11 -23.26
N MET A 213 0.00 2.80 -22.88
CA MET A 213 0.04 3.61 -21.66
C MET A 213 -0.79 4.90 -21.77
N LEU A 214 -0.92 5.45 -22.98
CA LEU A 214 -1.55 6.76 -23.19
C LEU A 214 -2.95 6.65 -23.80
N VAL A 215 -3.22 5.58 -24.55
CA VAL A 215 -4.49 5.38 -25.25
C VAL A 215 -5.29 4.30 -24.52
N PRO A 216 -6.39 4.68 -23.83
CA PRO A 216 -7.27 3.70 -23.20
C PRO A 216 -7.84 2.71 -24.22
N GLY A 217 -7.73 1.43 -23.90
CA GLY A 217 -8.23 0.34 -24.73
C GLY A 217 -8.81 -0.78 -23.88
N MET A 218 -9.66 -1.60 -24.51
CA MET A 218 -10.23 -2.81 -23.91
C MET A 218 -9.84 -4.04 -24.74
N PRO A 219 -9.53 -5.18 -24.10
CA PRO A 219 -9.22 -6.41 -24.82
C PRO A 219 -10.40 -6.86 -25.68
N LYS A 220 -10.14 -7.20 -26.95
CA LYS A 220 -11.20 -7.62 -27.88
C LYS A 220 -11.60 -9.08 -27.61
N GLY A 221 -12.91 -9.35 -27.56
CA GLY A 221 -13.44 -10.71 -27.41
C GLY A 221 -13.36 -11.31 -26.01
N ALA A 222 -12.82 -10.58 -25.03
CA ALA A 222 -12.78 -11.00 -23.63
C ALA A 222 -14.11 -10.71 -22.91
N PRO A 223 -14.56 -11.57 -21.98
CA PRO A 223 -15.67 -11.24 -21.09
C PRO A 223 -15.36 -9.96 -20.31
N LEU A 224 -16.26 -8.98 -20.38
CA LEU A 224 -16.05 -7.69 -19.73
C LEU A 224 -15.92 -7.86 -18.20
N SER A 225 -16.64 -8.82 -17.61
CA SER A 225 -16.52 -9.18 -16.20
C SER A 225 -15.08 -9.43 -15.80
N ASP A 226 -14.37 -10.29 -16.55
CA ASP A 226 -13.04 -10.77 -16.20
C ASP A 226 -12.00 -9.66 -16.36
N VAL A 227 -12.16 -8.84 -17.40
CA VAL A 227 -11.33 -7.64 -17.60
C VAL A 227 -11.56 -6.63 -16.48
N MET A 228 -12.80 -6.43 -16.03
CA MET A 228 -13.11 -5.52 -14.92
C MET A 228 -12.59 -6.04 -13.60
N LEU A 229 -12.75 -7.33 -13.29
CA LEU A 229 -12.15 -7.96 -12.12
C LEU A 229 -10.63 -7.71 -12.07
N LEU A 230 -9.97 -7.88 -13.21
CA LEU A 230 -8.53 -7.65 -13.31
C LEU A 230 -8.15 -6.17 -13.19
N ILE A 231 -8.91 -5.23 -13.77
CA ILE A 231 -8.65 -3.79 -13.57
C ILE A 231 -8.82 -3.43 -12.09
N ILE A 232 -9.82 -3.99 -11.41
CA ILE A 232 -10.03 -3.77 -9.98
C ILE A 232 -8.89 -4.38 -9.16
N ALA A 233 -8.40 -5.56 -9.54
CA ALA A 233 -7.20 -6.15 -8.94
C ALA A 233 -5.98 -5.24 -9.13
N ILE A 234 -5.73 -4.71 -10.34
CA ILE A 234 -4.64 -3.75 -10.62
C ILE A 234 -4.76 -2.53 -9.70
N VAL A 235 -5.96 -1.96 -9.56
CA VAL A 235 -6.19 -0.81 -8.67
C VAL A 235 -5.94 -1.18 -7.20
N GLY A 236 -6.42 -2.35 -6.77
CA GLY A 236 -6.29 -2.86 -5.40
C GLY A 236 -4.85 -3.19 -5.01
N THR A 237 -4.06 -3.76 -5.92
CA THR A 237 -2.62 -4.03 -5.69
C THR A 237 -1.78 -2.77 -5.71
N THR A 238 -2.21 -1.70 -6.41
CA THR A 238 -1.44 -0.45 -6.49
C THR A 238 -1.75 0.49 -5.32
N VAL A 239 -2.94 0.36 -4.71
CA VAL A 239 -3.31 1.17 -3.55
C VAL A 239 -3.81 0.21 -2.48
N ALA A 240 -2.90 -0.30 -1.66
CA ALA A 240 -3.25 -1.26 -0.64
C ALA A 240 -3.49 -0.58 0.72
N PRO A 241 -4.51 -1.02 1.50
CA PRO A 241 -4.78 -0.46 2.83
C PRO A 241 -3.58 -0.46 3.77
N TRP A 242 -2.75 -1.50 3.72
CA TRP A 242 -1.58 -1.63 4.58
C TRP A 242 -0.56 -0.51 4.37
N GLN A 243 -0.43 0.01 3.15
CA GLN A 243 0.49 1.10 2.85
C GLN A 243 0.20 2.33 3.72
N LEU A 244 -1.08 2.62 3.99
CA LEU A 244 -1.49 3.79 4.77
C LEU A 244 -1.00 3.70 6.22
N PHE A 245 -1.10 2.50 6.82
CA PHE A 245 -0.67 2.27 8.19
C PHE A 245 0.85 2.14 8.27
N PHE A 246 1.46 1.37 7.37
CA PHE A 246 2.90 1.17 7.31
C PHE A 246 3.63 2.49 7.08
N GLN A 247 3.33 3.21 6.00
CA GLN A 247 4.07 4.43 5.64
C GLN A 247 3.94 5.48 6.74
N GLN A 248 2.74 5.66 7.30
CA GLN A 248 2.54 6.62 8.39
C GLN A 248 3.41 6.29 9.60
N SER A 249 3.38 5.05 10.08
CA SER A 249 4.20 4.61 11.21
C SER A 249 5.69 4.63 10.90
N TYR A 250 6.08 4.33 9.66
CA TYR A 250 7.47 4.35 9.21
C TYR A 250 8.05 5.76 9.16
N VAL A 251 7.27 6.74 8.71
CA VAL A 251 7.61 8.17 8.72
C VAL A 251 7.83 8.66 10.16
N ILE A 252 7.02 8.15 11.10
CA ILE A 252 7.14 8.45 12.54
C ILE A 252 8.40 7.81 13.13
N ASP A 253 8.66 6.53 12.84
CA ASP A 253 9.86 5.83 13.29
C ASP A 253 11.13 6.44 12.70
N LYS A 254 11.08 6.93 11.46
CA LYS A 254 12.18 7.68 10.86
C LYS A 254 12.34 9.10 11.44
N ARG A 255 11.39 9.54 12.27
CA ARG A 255 11.37 10.84 12.97
C ARG A 255 11.29 12.03 12.01
N ILE A 256 10.59 11.82 10.91
CA ILE A 256 10.37 12.85 9.90
C ILE A 256 9.43 13.91 10.47
N THR A 257 9.74 15.15 10.16
CA THR A 257 8.98 16.33 10.58
C THR A 257 8.62 17.17 9.36
N PRO A 258 7.64 18.09 9.46
CA PRO A 258 7.16 18.82 8.28
C PRO A 258 8.23 19.73 7.65
N ARG A 259 9.35 19.99 8.35
CA ARG A 259 10.54 20.68 7.81
C ARG A 259 11.15 19.96 6.60
N PHE A 260 11.03 18.64 6.56
CA PHE A 260 11.61 17.79 5.51
C PHE A 260 10.60 17.35 4.45
N MET A 261 9.39 17.89 4.47
CA MET A 261 8.29 17.50 3.58
C MET A 261 8.66 17.53 2.09
N LYS A 262 9.52 18.46 1.66
CA LYS A 262 9.96 18.54 0.25
C LYS A 262 10.82 17.33 -0.15
N TYR A 263 11.68 16.85 0.73
CA TYR A 263 12.57 15.71 0.48
C TYR A 263 11.78 14.40 0.50
N GLU A 264 10.84 14.26 1.43
CA GLU A 264 9.93 13.12 1.48
C GLU A 264 9.02 13.03 0.26
N LYS A 265 8.55 14.17 -0.27
CA LYS A 265 7.81 14.17 -1.54
C LYS A 265 8.69 13.71 -2.71
N ALA A 266 9.98 14.04 -2.70
CA ALA A 266 10.92 13.55 -3.71
C ALA A 266 11.16 12.04 -3.54
N ASP A 267 11.34 11.55 -2.31
CA ASP A 267 11.43 10.12 -2.00
C ASP A 267 10.19 9.35 -2.50
N LEU A 268 8.99 9.88 -2.23
CA LEU A 268 7.74 9.33 -2.74
C LEU A 268 7.70 9.28 -4.27
N TRP A 269 8.12 10.35 -4.97
CA TRP A 269 8.18 10.35 -6.44
C TRP A 269 9.15 9.31 -6.99
N ILE A 270 10.32 9.14 -6.37
CA ILE A 270 11.28 8.10 -6.75
C ILE A 270 10.63 6.71 -6.58
N GLY A 271 9.95 6.47 -5.46
CA GLY A 271 9.19 5.24 -5.22
C GLY A 271 8.12 4.99 -6.28
N ILE A 272 7.31 5.99 -6.60
CA ILE A 272 6.25 5.90 -7.62
C ILE A 272 6.83 5.56 -9.00
N VAL A 273 7.96 6.16 -9.37
CA VAL A 273 8.62 5.86 -10.64
C VAL A 273 9.07 4.39 -10.69
N LEU A 274 9.71 3.89 -9.63
CA LEU A 274 10.19 2.51 -9.59
C LEU A 274 9.05 1.49 -9.60
N VAL A 275 8.00 1.70 -8.81
CA VAL A 275 6.86 0.77 -8.76
C VAL A 275 6.16 0.70 -10.12
N ILE A 276 5.93 1.85 -10.78
CA ILE A 276 5.30 1.91 -12.10
C ILE A 276 6.17 1.27 -13.18
N ILE A 277 7.50 1.50 -13.16
CA ILE A 277 8.41 0.82 -14.09
C ILE A 277 8.35 -0.69 -13.90
N GLY A 278 8.33 -1.19 -12.66
CA GLY A 278 8.19 -2.62 -12.37
C GLY A 278 6.86 -3.20 -12.87
N ALA A 279 5.75 -2.51 -12.63
CA ALA A 279 4.42 -2.91 -13.12
C ALA A 279 4.35 -2.96 -14.65
N ILE A 280 4.86 -1.92 -15.33
CA ILE A 280 4.96 -1.88 -16.80
C ILE A 280 5.84 -3.03 -17.30
N ALA A 281 7.00 -3.25 -16.66
CA ALA A 281 7.92 -4.30 -17.04
C ALA A 281 7.22 -5.67 -17.02
N MET A 282 6.59 -6.01 -15.89
CA MET A 282 5.86 -7.28 -15.72
C MET A 282 4.77 -7.49 -16.77
N MET A 283 3.90 -6.49 -17.00
CA MET A 283 2.88 -6.61 -18.04
C MET A 283 3.50 -6.77 -19.43
N ALA A 284 4.54 -5.99 -19.74
CA ALA A 284 5.14 -5.94 -21.07
C ALA A 284 5.93 -7.20 -21.44
N PHE A 285 6.84 -7.66 -20.57
CA PHE A 285 7.62 -8.85 -20.88
C PHE A 285 6.75 -10.12 -20.86
N THR A 286 5.72 -10.19 -20.00
CA THR A 286 4.81 -11.33 -20.01
C THR A 286 3.96 -11.35 -21.28
N ALA A 287 3.44 -10.20 -21.70
CA ALA A 287 2.73 -10.08 -22.97
C ALA A 287 3.60 -10.52 -24.16
N ALA A 288 4.85 -10.08 -24.23
CA ALA A 288 5.76 -10.45 -25.32
C ALA A 288 6.15 -11.94 -25.28
N THR A 289 6.33 -12.52 -24.08
CA THR A 289 6.69 -13.93 -23.91
C THR A 289 5.60 -14.86 -24.44
N PHE A 290 4.32 -14.53 -24.20
CA PHE A 290 3.19 -15.38 -24.55
C PHE A 290 2.44 -14.99 -25.83
N ALA A 291 2.80 -13.87 -26.48
CA ALA A 291 2.15 -13.43 -27.71
C ALA A 291 2.15 -14.52 -28.79
N GLY A 292 0.96 -14.90 -29.26
CA GLY A 292 0.78 -15.94 -30.29
C GLY A 292 1.10 -17.37 -29.83
N ARG A 293 1.26 -17.60 -28.52
CA ARG A 293 1.55 -18.92 -27.93
C ARG A 293 0.28 -19.59 -27.39
N PRO A 294 0.24 -20.94 -27.30
CA PRO A 294 -0.92 -21.66 -26.77
C PRO A 294 -1.32 -21.23 -25.35
N GLU A 295 -0.35 -20.84 -24.52
CA GLU A 295 -0.57 -20.45 -23.13
C GLU A 295 -1.12 -19.01 -22.96
N MET A 296 -1.29 -18.25 -24.05
CA MET A 296 -1.93 -16.93 -24.03
C MET A 296 -3.38 -17.04 -23.55
N GLY A 297 -3.81 -16.17 -22.64
CA GLY A 297 -5.15 -16.27 -22.03
C GLY A 297 -5.28 -17.31 -20.92
N GLN A 298 -4.23 -18.10 -20.65
CA GLN A 298 -4.27 -19.22 -19.70
C GLN A 298 -3.35 -18.99 -18.49
N PHE A 299 -3.41 -17.78 -17.90
CA PHE A 299 -2.67 -17.49 -16.68
C PHE A 299 -3.05 -18.44 -15.53
N ALA A 300 -2.05 -19.04 -14.90
CA ALA A 300 -2.20 -19.90 -13.73
C ALA A 300 -1.65 -19.22 -12.47
N ASP A 301 -0.37 -18.87 -12.48
CA ASP A 301 0.34 -18.16 -11.41
C ASP A 301 1.68 -17.58 -11.94
N ALA A 302 2.40 -16.87 -11.07
CA ALA A 302 3.70 -16.29 -11.41
C ALA A 302 4.80 -17.35 -11.67
N GLY A 303 4.69 -18.56 -11.11
CA GLY A 303 5.63 -19.65 -11.38
C GLY A 303 5.49 -20.17 -12.82
N ALA A 304 4.27 -20.30 -13.31
CA ALA A 304 4.00 -20.64 -14.71
C ALA A 304 4.55 -19.57 -15.68
N VAL A 305 4.52 -18.29 -15.28
CA VAL A 305 5.15 -17.20 -16.05
C VAL A 305 6.67 -17.37 -16.09
N ALA A 306 7.31 -17.69 -14.97
CA ALA A 306 8.74 -17.98 -14.92
C ALA A 306 9.12 -19.15 -15.85
N GLN A 307 8.34 -20.23 -15.85
CA GLN A 307 8.51 -21.37 -16.76
C GLN A 307 8.32 -20.98 -18.23
N GLY A 308 7.33 -20.13 -18.53
CA GLY A 308 7.13 -19.59 -19.88
C GLY A 308 8.31 -18.76 -20.36
N ILE A 309 8.86 -17.89 -19.50
CA ILE A 309 10.09 -17.12 -19.81
C ILE A 309 11.26 -18.08 -20.05
N ALA A 310 11.42 -19.13 -19.23
CA ALA A 310 12.47 -20.13 -19.41
C ALA A 310 12.35 -20.85 -20.76
N LYS A 311 11.12 -21.24 -21.13
CA LYS A 311 10.80 -21.98 -22.36
C LYS A 311 10.99 -21.16 -23.62
N TYR A 312 10.58 -19.89 -23.62
CA TYR A 312 10.49 -19.07 -24.84
C TYR A 312 11.58 -18.01 -24.98
N VAL A 313 12.23 -17.60 -23.89
CA VAL A 313 13.23 -16.52 -23.89
C VAL A 313 14.59 -17.05 -23.44
N GLY A 314 14.63 -17.79 -22.33
CA GLY A 314 15.83 -18.47 -21.86
C GLY A 314 15.95 -18.55 -20.34
N ALA A 315 16.92 -19.34 -19.87
CA ALA A 315 17.12 -19.61 -18.46
C ALA A 315 17.44 -18.34 -17.65
N THR A 316 18.35 -17.50 -18.13
CA THR A 316 18.79 -16.28 -17.42
C THR A 316 17.64 -15.34 -17.05
N PRO A 317 16.79 -14.84 -17.97
CA PRO A 317 15.68 -13.96 -17.60
C PRO A 317 14.67 -14.65 -16.69
N SER A 318 14.48 -15.98 -16.80
CA SER A 318 13.60 -16.71 -15.89
C SER A 318 14.14 -16.76 -14.45
N VAL A 319 15.45 -16.96 -14.29
CA VAL A 319 16.11 -16.96 -12.97
C VAL A 319 16.04 -15.57 -12.35
N LEU A 320 16.31 -14.51 -13.13
CA LEU A 320 16.20 -13.13 -12.64
C LEU A 320 14.77 -12.80 -12.22
N PHE A 321 13.76 -13.23 -12.99
CA PHE A 321 12.35 -13.08 -12.63
C PHE A 321 12.02 -13.80 -11.32
N SER A 322 12.46 -15.04 -11.13
CA SER A 322 12.20 -15.79 -9.90
C SER A 322 12.91 -15.20 -8.68
N ILE A 323 14.13 -14.67 -8.84
CA ILE A 323 14.82 -13.95 -7.76
C ILE A 323 14.06 -12.65 -7.43
N ALA A 324 13.62 -11.90 -8.44
CA ALA A 324 12.83 -10.69 -8.23
C ALA A 324 11.49 -10.98 -7.52
N LEU A 325 10.83 -12.10 -7.85
CA LEU A 325 9.61 -12.54 -7.17
C LEU A 325 9.86 -12.87 -5.69
N ILE A 326 10.94 -13.58 -5.37
CA ILE A 326 11.31 -13.88 -3.98
C ILE A 326 11.64 -12.59 -3.22
N ASP A 327 12.43 -11.69 -3.83
CA ASP A 327 12.80 -10.39 -3.27
C ASP A 327 11.57 -9.53 -2.93
N ALA A 328 10.69 -9.35 -3.92
CA ALA A 328 9.40 -8.66 -3.80
C ALA A 328 8.55 -9.24 -2.67
N SER A 329 8.50 -10.56 -2.58
CA SER A 329 7.73 -11.24 -1.54
C SER A 329 8.30 -11.02 -0.15
N ILE A 330 9.63 -10.97 0.00
CA ILE A 330 10.28 -10.73 1.30
C ILE A 330 10.03 -9.29 1.77
N ILE A 331 10.17 -8.29 0.88
CA ILE A 331 9.91 -6.89 1.25
C ILE A 331 8.42 -6.67 1.55
N GLY A 332 7.52 -7.23 0.74
CA GLY A 332 6.07 -7.21 0.96
C GLY A 332 5.71 -7.84 2.31
N ALA A 333 6.19 -9.06 2.58
CA ALA A 333 5.89 -9.76 3.83
C ALA A 333 6.35 -8.96 5.05
N ALA A 334 7.55 -8.36 5.00
CA ALA A 334 8.07 -7.52 6.08
C ALA A 334 7.23 -6.25 6.28
N ALA A 335 6.88 -5.55 5.20
CA ALA A 335 6.12 -4.30 5.27
C ALA A 335 4.68 -4.51 5.76
N VAL A 336 4.00 -5.52 5.20
CA VAL A 336 2.61 -5.87 5.55
C VAL A 336 2.49 -6.37 6.99
N SER A 337 3.42 -7.22 7.45
CA SER A 337 3.41 -7.69 8.84
C SER A 337 3.77 -6.58 9.84
N LEU A 338 4.71 -5.68 9.50
CA LEU A 338 4.99 -4.49 10.31
C LEU A 338 3.78 -3.56 10.39
N SER A 339 3.08 -3.34 9.27
CA SER A 339 1.84 -2.56 9.23
C SER A 339 0.84 -3.01 10.30
N THR A 340 0.63 -4.32 10.41
CA THR A 340 -0.29 -4.90 11.39
C THR A 340 0.24 -4.76 12.82
N ALA A 341 1.53 -5.02 13.02
CA ALA A 341 2.17 -4.87 14.32
C ALA A 341 2.07 -3.43 14.85
N TYR A 342 2.28 -2.43 13.98
CA TYR A 342 2.08 -1.01 14.33
C TYR A 342 0.63 -0.71 14.67
N ALA A 343 -0.33 -1.14 13.83
CA ALA A 343 -1.75 -0.87 14.06
C ALA A 343 -2.28 -1.49 15.36
N VAL A 344 -1.83 -2.70 15.70
CA VAL A 344 -2.16 -3.35 16.97
C VAL A 344 -1.49 -2.62 18.14
N GLY A 345 -0.22 -2.22 17.98
CA GLY A 345 0.51 -1.42 18.96
C GLY A 345 -0.17 -0.09 19.30
N ASP A 346 -0.63 0.62 18.27
CA ASP A 346 -1.39 1.87 18.34
C ASP A 346 -2.68 1.70 19.17
N VAL A 347 -3.50 0.70 18.83
CA VAL A 347 -4.81 0.48 19.49
C VAL A 347 -4.64 0.05 20.93
N LEU A 348 -3.68 -0.83 21.21
CA LEU A 348 -3.42 -1.34 22.55
C LEU A 348 -2.58 -0.38 23.41
N ALA A 349 -2.14 0.75 22.86
CA ALA A 349 -1.34 1.76 23.55
C ALA A 349 -0.03 1.18 24.14
N VAL A 350 0.56 0.18 23.49
CA VAL A 350 1.81 -0.46 23.94
C VAL A 350 3.01 0.13 23.21
N ASN A 351 4.20 -0.04 23.78
CA ASN A 351 5.45 0.34 23.11
C ASN A 351 5.57 -0.40 21.76
N HIS A 352 5.74 0.37 20.68
CA HIS A 352 5.88 -0.15 19.32
C HIS A 352 6.82 0.77 18.54
N SER A 353 7.98 0.27 18.14
CA SER A 353 8.96 1.00 17.32
C SER A 353 10.08 0.05 16.91
N LEU A 354 10.60 0.22 15.70
CA LEU A 354 11.80 -0.49 15.24
C LEU A 354 13.09 -0.02 15.95
N HIS A 355 13.05 1.09 16.67
CA HIS A 355 14.15 1.52 17.55
C HIS A 355 14.17 0.77 18.89
N ARG A 356 13.06 0.14 19.28
CA ARG A 356 12.97 -0.62 20.53
C ARG A 356 13.39 -2.06 20.31
N LYS A 357 14.10 -2.63 21.29
CA LYS A 357 14.50 -4.03 21.25
C LYS A 357 13.30 -4.96 21.46
N PRO A 358 13.36 -6.23 21.00
CA PRO A 358 12.30 -7.21 21.28
C PRO A 358 11.92 -7.36 22.76
N THR A 359 12.88 -7.14 23.65
CA THR A 359 12.66 -7.16 25.11
C THR A 359 11.79 -5.99 25.61
N GLU A 360 11.79 -4.87 24.90
CA GLU A 360 11.12 -3.62 25.27
C GLU A 360 9.74 -3.46 24.60
N ALA A 361 9.51 -4.14 23.47
CA ALA A 361 8.27 -4.09 22.68
C ALA A 361 7.77 -5.52 22.36
N LYS A 362 7.62 -6.36 23.40
CA LYS A 362 7.31 -7.79 23.26
C LYS A 362 6.07 -8.07 22.39
N LEU A 363 4.98 -7.33 22.61
CA LEU A 363 3.74 -7.55 21.86
C LEU A 363 3.88 -7.20 20.38
N PHE A 364 4.58 -6.12 20.06
CA PHE A 364 4.84 -5.68 18.68
C PHE A 364 5.57 -6.78 17.89
N TYR A 365 6.68 -7.28 18.42
CA TYR A 365 7.46 -8.34 17.76
C TYR A 365 6.78 -9.71 17.82
N ALA A 366 5.96 -10.00 18.83
CA ALA A 366 5.18 -11.22 18.89
C ALA A 366 4.08 -11.26 17.82
N VAL A 367 3.33 -10.17 17.62
CA VAL A 367 2.33 -10.08 16.54
C VAL A 367 2.99 -10.21 15.19
N TYR A 368 4.10 -9.50 14.98
CA TYR A 368 4.90 -9.58 13.76
C TYR A 368 5.35 -11.02 13.46
N ALA A 369 6.03 -11.66 14.42
CA ALA A 369 6.55 -13.02 14.25
C ALA A 369 5.44 -14.06 14.08
N LEU A 370 4.33 -13.93 14.81
CA LEU A 370 3.19 -14.84 14.71
C LEU A 370 2.55 -14.79 13.32
N LEU A 371 2.33 -13.60 12.76
CA LEU A 371 1.75 -13.45 11.43
C LEU A 371 2.65 -14.06 10.35
N VAL A 372 3.96 -13.81 10.44
CA VAL A 372 4.95 -14.35 9.51
C VAL A 372 5.00 -15.88 9.62
N ALA A 373 5.12 -16.43 10.84
CA ALA A 373 5.21 -17.87 11.05
C ALA A 373 3.92 -18.61 10.67
N ALA A 374 2.75 -18.07 11.01
CA ALA A 374 1.47 -18.65 10.65
C ALA A 374 1.28 -18.69 9.13
N SER A 375 1.63 -17.60 8.43
CA SER A 375 1.52 -17.54 6.97
C SER A 375 2.48 -18.50 6.29
N ALA A 376 3.73 -18.58 6.77
CA ALA A 376 4.70 -19.56 6.29
C ALA A 376 4.18 -20.99 6.45
N ALA A 377 3.62 -21.33 7.62
CA ALA A 377 3.05 -22.65 7.87
C ALA A 377 1.86 -22.97 6.95
N LEU A 378 0.96 -22.00 6.71
CA LEU A 378 -0.18 -22.17 5.82
C LEU A 378 0.23 -22.47 4.37
N VAL A 379 1.28 -21.81 3.88
CA VAL A 379 1.78 -22.07 2.51
C VAL A 379 2.43 -23.44 2.38
N LEU A 380 2.93 -24.04 3.45
CA LEU A 380 3.51 -25.39 3.40
C LEU A 380 2.45 -26.51 3.35
N ILE A 381 1.17 -26.18 3.39
CA ILE A 381 0.10 -27.17 3.19
C ILE A 381 0.18 -27.74 1.77
N PRO A 382 0.26 -29.07 1.60
CA PRO A 382 0.38 -29.70 0.28
C PRO A 382 -0.84 -29.41 -0.59
N ASN A 383 -0.63 -29.29 -1.90
CA ASN A 383 -1.67 -29.18 -2.94
C ASN A 383 -2.65 -28.00 -2.80
N ALA A 384 -2.28 -26.96 -2.05
CA ALA A 384 -3.09 -25.74 -1.99
C ALA A 384 -3.10 -25.03 -3.36
N PRO A 385 -4.27 -24.55 -3.86
CA PRO A 385 -4.37 -23.87 -5.14
C PRO A 385 -3.85 -22.43 -5.06
N LEU A 386 -2.52 -22.27 -5.07
CA LEU A 386 -1.84 -21.02 -4.72
C LEU A 386 -2.26 -19.81 -5.58
N GLY A 387 -2.44 -20.00 -6.89
CA GLY A 387 -2.91 -18.93 -7.78
C GLY A 387 -4.34 -18.44 -7.47
N ILE A 388 -5.23 -19.36 -7.08
CA ILE A 388 -6.62 -19.01 -6.69
C ILE A 388 -6.64 -18.24 -5.39
N ILE A 389 -5.85 -18.70 -4.40
CA ILE A 389 -5.71 -18.01 -3.11
C ILE A 389 -5.17 -16.59 -3.36
N THR A 390 -4.14 -16.45 -4.20
CA THR A 390 -3.56 -15.13 -4.50
C THR A 390 -4.59 -14.19 -5.12
N ASN A 391 -5.29 -14.62 -6.17
CA ASN A 391 -6.29 -13.79 -6.85
C ASN A 391 -7.48 -13.44 -5.94
N ALA A 392 -7.89 -14.38 -5.06
CA ALA A 392 -8.91 -14.16 -4.06
C ALA A 392 -8.52 -13.06 -3.06
N VAL A 393 -7.28 -13.09 -2.57
CA VAL A 393 -6.78 -12.08 -1.64
C VAL A 393 -6.68 -10.71 -2.31
N GLN A 394 -6.24 -10.64 -3.57
CA GLN A 394 -6.20 -9.36 -4.30
C GLN A 394 -7.59 -8.78 -4.56
N THR A 395 -8.55 -9.66 -4.84
CA THR A 395 -9.96 -9.28 -4.92
C THR A 395 -10.45 -8.68 -3.60
N LEU A 396 -10.14 -9.32 -2.47
CA LEU A 396 -10.49 -8.81 -1.13
C LEU A 396 -9.83 -7.47 -0.80
N ALA A 397 -8.56 -7.29 -1.20
CA ALA A 397 -7.85 -6.02 -1.02
C ALA A 397 -8.58 -4.87 -1.72
N GLY A 398 -9.01 -5.08 -2.98
CA GLY A 398 -9.80 -4.11 -3.74
C GLY A 398 -11.15 -3.78 -3.09
N ILE A 399 -11.82 -4.77 -2.48
CA ILE A 399 -13.10 -4.56 -1.77
C ILE A 399 -12.92 -3.66 -0.55
N LEU A 400 -11.88 -3.90 0.26
CA LEU A 400 -11.65 -3.24 1.55
C LEU A 400 -10.99 -1.85 1.43
N LEU A 401 -10.36 -1.56 0.29
CA LEU A 401 -9.67 -0.31 0.00
C LEU A 401 -10.46 0.99 0.29
N PRO A 402 -11.76 1.10 -0.08
CA PRO A 402 -12.53 2.31 0.19
C PRO A 402 -12.63 2.62 1.69
N GLY A 403 -12.68 1.59 2.54
CA GLY A 403 -12.81 1.75 3.99
C GLY A 403 -11.64 2.53 4.58
N ALA A 404 -10.40 2.13 4.24
CA ALA A 404 -9.19 2.78 4.73
C ALA A 404 -9.01 4.20 4.13
N SER A 405 -9.30 4.35 2.83
CA SER A 405 -9.15 5.63 2.12
C SER A 405 -10.11 6.71 2.64
N VAL A 406 -11.33 6.34 3.03
CA VAL A 406 -12.31 7.27 3.61
C VAL A 406 -11.83 7.84 4.94
N PHE A 407 -11.28 7.02 5.85
CA PHE A 407 -10.75 7.52 7.12
C PHE A 407 -9.56 8.45 6.92
N LEU A 408 -8.66 8.12 6.00
CA LEU A 408 -7.56 9.00 5.63
C LEU A 408 -8.05 10.36 5.13
N LEU A 409 -9.06 10.37 4.25
CA LEU A 409 -9.64 11.62 3.73
C LEU A 409 -10.29 12.44 4.86
N LEU A 410 -11.00 11.80 5.79
CA LEU A 410 -11.61 12.48 6.93
C LEU A 410 -10.56 13.09 7.86
N LEU A 411 -9.50 12.35 8.20
CA LEU A 411 -8.39 12.84 9.02
C LEU A 411 -7.63 13.97 8.33
N CYS A 412 -7.40 13.87 7.01
CA CYS A 412 -6.71 14.90 6.24
C CYS A 412 -7.51 16.21 6.07
N ASN A 413 -8.79 16.19 6.42
CA ASN A 413 -9.64 17.38 6.45
C ASN A 413 -9.93 17.87 7.89
N ASP A 414 -9.43 17.18 8.92
CA ASP A 414 -9.61 17.59 10.31
C ASP A 414 -8.59 18.66 10.68
N LYS A 415 -9.07 19.91 10.84
CA LYS A 415 -8.24 21.07 11.19
C LYS A 415 -7.61 20.95 12.58
N ALA A 416 -8.22 20.22 13.50
CA ALA A 416 -7.62 19.99 14.81
C ALA A 416 -6.39 19.09 14.70
N VAL A 417 -6.37 18.17 13.72
CA VAL A 417 -5.29 17.19 13.50
C VAL A 417 -4.18 17.76 12.61
N LEU A 418 -4.52 18.46 11.52
CA LEU A 418 -3.53 18.91 10.53
C LEU A 418 -3.30 20.43 10.48
N GLY A 419 -4.14 21.24 11.13
CA GLY A 419 -4.01 22.71 11.12
C GLY A 419 -3.79 23.28 9.71
N PRO A 420 -2.66 23.95 9.42
CA PRO A 420 -2.37 24.53 8.11
C PRO A 420 -2.04 23.50 7.00
N TRP A 421 -1.94 22.21 7.35
CA TRP A 421 -1.65 21.10 6.43
C TRP A 421 -2.90 20.38 5.90
N VAL A 422 -4.11 20.83 6.24
CA VAL A 422 -5.35 20.24 5.70
C VAL A 422 -5.40 20.29 4.17
N ASN A 423 -6.19 19.36 3.60
CA ASN A 423 -6.42 19.31 2.16
C ASN A 423 -6.97 20.64 1.62
N LYS A 424 -6.43 21.03 0.46
CA LYS A 424 -6.99 22.13 -0.34
C LYS A 424 -8.28 21.67 -1.03
N PRO A 425 -9.18 22.59 -1.43
CA PRO A 425 -10.43 22.22 -2.11
C PRO A 425 -10.23 21.34 -3.35
N ILE A 426 -9.20 21.62 -4.17
CA ILE A 426 -8.87 20.83 -5.37
C ILE A 426 -8.45 19.40 -4.99
N THR A 427 -7.57 19.25 -4.00
CA THR A 427 -7.16 17.92 -3.50
C THR A 427 -8.34 17.17 -2.93
N ASN A 428 -9.22 17.85 -2.19
CA ASN A 428 -10.43 17.25 -1.64
C ASN A 428 -11.40 16.79 -2.75
N LEU A 429 -11.58 17.59 -3.80
CA LEU A 429 -12.40 17.19 -4.96
C LEU A 429 -11.85 15.94 -5.64
N PHE A 430 -10.53 15.93 -5.93
CA PHE A 430 -9.86 14.81 -6.58
C PHE A 430 -9.95 13.53 -5.74
N THR A 431 -9.55 13.58 -4.47
CA THR A 431 -9.61 12.44 -3.53
C THR A 431 -11.03 11.94 -3.31
N THR A 432 -12.04 12.82 -3.26
CA THR A 432 -13.44 12.41 -3.17
C THR A 432 -13.87 11.65 -4.43
N ALA A 433 -13.46 12.11 -5.63
CA ALA A 433 -13.74 11.41 -6.88
C ALA A 433 -13.06 10.03 -6.92
N VAL A 434 -11.79 9.94 -6.49
CA VAL A 434 -11.06 8.67 -6.37
C VAL A 434 -11.78 7.71 -5.44
N VAL A 435 -12.10 8.14 -4.22
CA VAL A 435 -12.84 7.30 -3.25
C VAL A 435 -14.18 6.84 -3.83
N ALA A 436 -14.91 7.71 -4.53
CA ALA A 436 -16.17 7.34 -5.16
C ALA A 436 -16.00 6.27 -6.26
N VAL A 437 -14.95 6.39 -7.08
CA VAL A 437 -14.59 5.36 -8.08
C VAL A 437 -14.21 4.06 -7.39
N LEU A 438 -13.43 4.08 -6.31
CA LEU A 438 -13.05 2.88 -5.55
C LEU A 438 -14.28 2.19 -4.94
N VAL A 439 -15.23 2.95 -4.37
CA VAL A 439 -16.50 2.40 -3.88
C VAL A 439 -17.30 1.79 -5.03
N LEU A 440 -17.39 2.45 -6.17
CA LEU A 440 -18.11 1.94 -7.34
C LEU A 440 -17.50 0.62 -7.85
N LEU A 441 -16.18 0.58 -7.99
CA LEU A 441 -15.44 -0.62 -8.39
C LEU A 441 -15.66 -1.76 -7.39
N SER A 442 -15.60 -1.47 -6.08
CA SER A 442 -15.91 -2.44 -5.02
C SER A 442 -17.34 -3.00 -5.17
N ILE A 443 -18.33 -2.14 -5.43
CA ILE A 443 -19.73 -2.55 -5.62
C ILE A 443 -19.88 -3.46 -6.84
N ILE A 444 -19.26 -3.11 -7.97
CA ILE A 444 -19.27 -3.93 -9.19
C ILE A 444 -18.62 -5.29 -8.93
N LEU A 445 -17.49 -5.29 -8.23
CA LEU A 445 -16.80 -6.51 -7.83
C LEU A 445 -17.72 -7.41 -7.00
N THR A 446 -18.35 -6.85 -5.97
CA THR A 446 -19.29 -7.57 -5.11
C THR A 446 -20.48 -8.10 -5.90
N ALA A 447 -21.03 -7.30 -6.82
CA ALA A 447 -22.15 -7.70 -7.68
C ALA A 447 -21.77 -8.83 -8.63
N SER A 448 -20.56 -8.81 -9.21
CA SER A 448 -20.07 -9.88 -10.08
C SER A 448 -19.84 -11.20 -9.34
N VAL A 449 -19.44 -11.14 -8.07
CA VAL A 449 -19.31 -12.31 -7.19
C VAL A 449 -20.68 -12.88 -6.83
N LEU A 450 -21.66 -12.01 -6.55
CA LEU A 450 -23.04 -12.39 -6.19
C LEU A 450 -23.85 -12.92 -7.38
N TYR A 451 -23.66 -12.32 -8.55
CA TYR A 451 -24.39 -12.63 -9.77
C TYR A 451 -23.40 -12.96 -10.88
N PRO A 452 -22.87 -14.20 -10.92
CA PRO A 452 -21.91 -14.60 -11.96
C PRO A 452 -22.46 -14.50 -13.40
N SER A 453 -23.78 -14.45 -13.56
CA SER A 453 -24.47 -14.26 -14.85
C SER A 453 -24.70 -12.79 -15.21
N ILE A 454 -24.15 -11.83 -14.45
CA ILE A 454 -24.29 -10.40 -14.76
C ILE A 454 -23.71 -10.13 -16.16
N SER A 455 -24.56 -9.60 -17.04
CA SER A 455 -24.15 -9.32 -18.41
C SER A 455 -23.20 -8.14 -18.48
N SER A 456 -22.33 -8.11 -19.50
CA SER A 456 -21.47 -6.96 -19.78
C SER A 456 -22.25 -5.64 -19.86
N GLY A 457 -23.46 -5.65 -20.42
CA GLY A 457 -24.32 -4.47 -20.50
C GLY A 457 -24.77 -3.95 -19.13
N GLN A 458 -25.04 -4.84 -18.17
CA GLN A 458 -25.37 -4.47 -16.79
C GLN A 458 -24.16 -3.93 -16.03
N ILE A 459 -22.96 -4.47 -16.26
CA ILE A 459 -21.73 -3.92 -15.69
C ILE A 459 -21.49 -2.50 -16.23
N ILE A 460 -21.68 -2.29 -17.54
CA ILE A 460 -21.53 -0.96 -18.16
C ILE A 460 -22.57 0.01 -17.60
N SER A 461 -23.83 -0.39 -17.45
CA SER A 461 -24.85 0.51 -16.90
C SER A 461 -24.57 0.87 -15.43
N LEU A 462 -24.05 -0.05 -14.63
CA LEU A 462 -23.55 0.23 -13.28
C LEU A 462 -22.36 1.19 -13.29
N LEU A 463 -21.38 1.00 -14.18
CA LEU A 463 -20.23 1.89 -14.31
C LEU A 463 -20.64 3.31 -14.74
N VAL A 464 -21.47 3.43 -15.77
CA VAL A 464 -21.91 4.72 -16.29
C VAL A 464 -22.83 5.42 -15.29
N GLY A 465 -23.86 4.72 -14.78
CA GLY A 465 -24.80 5.27 -13.82
C GLY A 465 -24.11 5.64 -12.50
N GLY A 466 -23.28 4.74 -11.97
CA GLY A 466 -22.49 4.97 -10.76
C GLY A 466 -21.43 6.05 -10.94
N GLY A 467 -20.78 6.12 -12.11
CA GLY A 467 -19.80 7.15 -12.44
C GLY A 467 -20.42 8.54 -12.54
N VAL A 468 -21.58 8.66 -13.19
CA VAL A 468 -22.35 9.92 -13.24
C VAL A 468 -22.78 10.35 -11.84
N LEU A 469 -23.26 9.42 -11.02
CA LEU A 469 -23.63 9.71 -9.63
C LEU A 469 -22.41 10.14 -8.79
N ALA A 470 -21.29 9.44 -8.92
CA ALA A 470 -20.04 9.76 -8.24
C ALA A 470 -19.53 11.16 -8.62
N LEU A 471 -19.57 11.49 -9.91
CA LEU A 471 -19.21 12.82 -10.41
C LEU A 471 -20.17 13.89 -9.89
N ALA A 472 -21.48 13.63 -9.91
CA ALA A 472 -22.48 14.53 -9.36
C ALA A 472 -22.28 14.79 -7.86
N ILE A 473 -21.98 13.74 -7.08
CA ILE A 473 -21.65 13.86 -5.64
C ILE A 473 -20.37 14.68 -5.47
N ALA A 474 -19.30 14.37 -6.22
CA ALA A 474 -18.03 15.08 -6.14
C ALA A 474 -18.18 16.57 -6.49
N ILE A 475 -18.91 16.90 -7.56
CA ILE A 475 -19.21 18.28 -7.97
C ILE A 475 -20.06 18.98 -6.92
N THR A 476 -21.15 18.36 -6.46
CA THR A 476 -22.03 18.93 -5.44
C THR A 476 -21.27 19.21 -4.15
N PHE A 477 -20.44 18.26 -3.70
CA PHE A 477 -19.60 18.44 -2.53
C PHE A 477 -18.53 19.52 -2.76
N GLY A 478 -17.92 19.55 -3.93
CA GLY A 478 -16.97 20.58 -4.36
C GLY A 478 -17.58 21.98 -4.32
N VAL A 479 -18.78 22.17 -4.86
CA VAL A 479 -19.51 23.45 -4.87
C VAL A 479 -19.93 23.85 -3.45
N LEU A 480 -20.44 22.92 -2.66
CA LEU A 480 -20.85 23.18 -1.28
C LEU A 480 -19.66 23.50 -0.36
N HIS A 481 -18.47 22.96 -0.62
CA HIS A 481 -17.25 23.26 0.14
C HIS A 481 -16.45 24.45 -0.40
N TRP A 482 -16.53 24.77 -1.69
CA TRP A 482 -15.93 25.99 -2.25
C TRP A 482 -16.52 27.24 -1.60
N ARG A 483 -17.82 27.21 -1.29
CA ARG A 483 -18.52 28.33 -0.63
C ARG A 483 -18.30 28.44 0.87
N ARG A 484 -17.64 27.47 1.51
CA ARG A 484 -17.26 27.61 2.91
C ARG A 484 -15.95 28.38 2.96
N PRO A 485 -15.87 29.54 3.64
CA PRO A 485 -14.59 30.18 3.86
C PRO A 485 -13.67 29.13 4.50
N THR A 486 -12.53 28.88 3.87
CA THR A 486 -11.46 28.10 4.50
C THR A 486 -11.16 28.81 5.81
N ALA A 487 -11.66 28.27 6.93
CA ALA A 487 -11.47 28.90 8.23
C ALA A 487 -10.03 29.36 8.35
N THR A 488 -9.88 30.67 8.51
CA THR A 488 -8.62 31.39 8.61
C THR A 488 -7.87 30.80 9.79
N VAL A 489 -6.61 30.41 9.57
CA VAL A 489 -5.72 30.04 10.67
C VAL A 489 -5.68 31.25 11.60
N PRO A 490 -6.05 31.13 12.89
CA PRO A 490 -5.94 32.26 13.82
C PRO A 490 -4.50 32.77 13.83
N GLU A 491 -4.28 34.09 13.76
CA GLU A 491 -2.95 34.71 13.79
C GLU A 491 -2.10 34.25 14.99
N SER A 492 -2.74 33.82 16.08
CA SER A 492 -2.11 33.27 17.28
C SER A 492 -1.38 31.93 17.08
N PHE A 493 -1.46 31.30 15.89
CA PHE A 493 -0.74 30.07 15.53
C PHE A 493 0.26 30.29 14.38
N ALA A 494 0.74 31.52 14.18
CA ALA A 494 1.73 31.88 13.15
C ALA A 494 3.14 31.32 13.43
N VAL A 495 3.24 30.02 13.69
CA VAL A 495 4.46 29.25 13.48
C VAL A 495 4.48 28.87 11.99
N GLY A 496 5.62 29.02 11.31
CA GLY A 496 5.72 28.70 9.89
C GLY A 496 5.20 27.28 9.60
N LYS A 497 4.49 27.08 8.48
CA LYS A 497 3.87 25.79 8.12
C LYS A 497 4.81 24.57 8.29
N ALA A 498 6.11 24.74 8.01
CA ALA A 498 7.15 23.72 8.17
C ALA A 498 7.44 23.29 9.62
N GLN A 499 7.05 24.10 10.61
CA GLN A 499 7.29 23.89 12.05
C GLN A 499 6.01 23.49 12.80
N TRP A 500 4.84 23.58 12.15
CA TRP A 500 3.57 23.18 12.76
C TRP A 500 3.52 21.68 13.04
N ARG A 501 3.16 21.30 14.26
CA ARG A 501 2.94 19.91 14.71
C ARG A 501 1.59 19.84 15.42
N MET A 502 0.97 18.66 15.37
CA MET A 502 -0.29 18.44 16.08
C MET A 502 -0.09 18.61 17.60
N PRO A 503 -0.97 19.35 18.30
CA PRO A 503 -0.99 19.39 19.76
C PRO A 503 -1.28 18.01 20.36
N PRO A 504 -0.92 17.76 21.63
CA PRO A 504 -1.22 16.51 22.32
C PRO A 504 -2.68 16.06 22.16
N LEU A 505 -2.89 14.77 21.93
CA LEU A 505 -4.22 14.19 21.65
C LEU A 505 -5.26 14.55 22.74
N SER A 506 -4.83 14.59 24.01
CA SER A 506 -5.67 14.95 25.16
C SER A 506 -6.19 16.40 25.13
N LYS A 507 -5.52 17.28 24.38
CA LYS A 507 -5.89 18.70 24.22
C LYS A 507 -6.75 18.94 22.97
N LEU A 508 -6.98 17.92 22.13
CA LEU A 508 -7.78 18.10 20.91
C LEU A 508 -9.28 18.10 21.24
N PRO A 509 -10.08 18.98 20.60
CA PRO A 509 -11.53 18.92 20.72
C PRO A 509 -12.07 17.60 20.15
N PRO A 510 -13.16 17.04 20.69
CA PRO A 510 -13.75 15.80 20.19
C PRO A 510 -14.09 15.96 18.70
N ALA A 511 -13.88 14.91 17.90
CA ALA A 511 -14.17 15.01 16.48
C ALA A 511 -15.69 15.20 16.27
N GLN A 512 -16.06 16.28 15.60
CA GLN A 512 -17.45 16.55 15.28
C GLN A 512 -17.87 15.71 14.06
N MET A 513 -18.30 14.47 14.32
CA MET A 513 -18.97 13.65 13.32
C MET A 513 -20.44 14.07 13.20
N SER A 514 -20.79 14.77 12.11
CA SER A 514 -22.20 15.02 11.79
C SER A 514 -22.97 13.71 11.68
N MET A 515 -24.25 13.70 12.06
CA MET A 515 -25.13 12.51 11.94
C MET A 515 -25.11 11.90 10.53
N ARG A 516 -25.10 12.74 9.49
CA ARG A 516 -25.01 12.30 8.08
C ARG A 516 -23.74 11.47 7.81
N ARG A 517 -22.57 11.93 8.27
CA ARG A 517 -21.30 11.19 8.12
C ARG A 517 -21.34 9.86 8.86
N ARG A 518 -21.93 9.82 10.06
CA ARG A 518 -22.07 8.60 10.85
C ARG A 518 -22.95 7.57 10.12
N ILE A 519 -24.06 8.00 9.52
CA ILE A 519 -24.93 7.14 8.72
C ILE A 519 -24.18 6.61 7.50
N TRP A 520 -23.54 7.48 6.72
CA TRP A 520 -22.80 7.05 5.52
C TRP A 520 -21.64 6.09 5.82
N LEU A 521 -20.89 6.34 6.91
CA LEU A 521 -19.87 5.39 7.37
C LEU A 521 -20.50 4.05 7.78
N GLY A 522 -21.66 4.08 8.45
CA GLY A 522 -22.43 2.88 8.77
C GLY A 522 -22.84 2.08 7.54
N VAL A 523 -23.37 2.75 6.50
CA VAL A 523 -23.76 2.13 5.23
C VAL A 523 -22.56 1.52 4.52
N LEU A 524 -21.47 2.30 4.35
CA LEU A 524 -20.24 1.81 3.74
C LEU A 524 -19.74 0.55 4.46
N ARG A 525 -19.83 0.53 5.79
CA ARG A 525 -19.36 -0.59 6.60
C ARG A 525 -20.25 -1.81 6.56
N ALA A 526 -21.57 -1.65 6.62
CA ALA A 526 -22.50 -2.76 6.42
C ALA A 526 -22.27 -3.42 5.05
N TYR A 527 -22.03 -2.59 4.02
CA TYR A 527 -21.67 -3.04 2.70
C TYR A 527 -20.33 -3.80 2.67
N LEU A 528 -19.25 -3.23 3.22
CA LEU A 528 -17.93 -3.87 3.24
C LEU A 528 -17.94 -5.21 3.99
N ALA A 529 -18.65 -5.29 5.12
CA ALA A 529 -18.79 -6.53 5.88
C ALA A 529 -19.54 -7.60 5.07
N ALA A 530 -20.64 -7.23 4.41
CA ALA A 530 -21.37 -8.15 3.53
C ALA A 530 -20.50 -8.60 2.34
N ALA A 531 -19.81 -7.68 1.67
CA ALA A 531 -18.92 -7.97 0.56
C ALA A 531 -17.79 -8.92 0.95
N LEU A 532 -17.19 -8.71 2.14
CA LEU A 532 -16.15 -9.58 2.69
C LEU A 532 -16.66 -11.00 2.93
N ILE A 533 -17.82 -11.16 3.60
CA ILE A 533 -18.43 -12.48 3.84
C ILE A 533 -18.69 -13.21 2.53
N LEU A 534 -19.27 -12.51 1.54
CA LEU A 534 -19.60 -13.07 0.24
C LEU A 534 -18.36 -13.51 -0.52
N ALA A 535 -17.32 -12.69 -0.53
CA ALA A 535 -16.06 -13.03 -1.14
C ALA A 535 -15.43 -14.27 -0.49
N ILE A 536 -15.41 -14.35 0.86
CA ILE A 536 -14.91 -15.53 1.58
C ILE A 536 -15.70 -16.79 1.18
N VAL A 537 -17.03 -16.73 1.17
CA VAL A 537 -17.89 -17.87 0.76
C VAL A 537 -17.55 -18.31 -0.67
N LYS A 538 -17.38 -17.36 -1.59
CA LYS A 538 -17.04 -17.68 -2.98
C LYS A 538 -15.68 -18.35 -3.11
N VAL A 539 -14.69 -17.87 -2.37
CA VAL A 539 -13.34 -18.45 -2.36
C VAL A 539 -13.38 -19.89 -1.86
N VAL A 540 -14.10 -20.14 -0.76
CA VAL A 540 -14.29 -21.50 -0.23
C VAL A 540 -14.96 -22.40 -1.27
N GLN A 541 -16.01 -21.93 -1.95
CA GLN A 541 -16.66 -22.69 -3.02
C GLN A 541 -15.72 -23.01 -4.19
N LEU A 542 -14.88 -22.06 -4.62
CA LEU A 542 -13.93 -22.27 -5.71
C LEU A 542 -12.83 -23.27 -5.34
N VAL A 543 -12.37 -23.25 -4.09
CA VAL A 543 -11.41 -24.23 -3.57
C VAL A 543 -12.04 -25.62 -3.52
N LEU A 544 -13.26 -25.74 -2.98
CA LEU A 544 -13.98 -27.01 -2.88
C LEU A 544 -14.38 -27.61 -4.24
N ALA A 545 -14.60 -26.78 -5.26
CA ALA A 545 -14.95 -27.26 -6.61
C ALA A 545 -13.75 -27.82 -7.39
N LYS A 546 -12.51 -27.58 -6.92
CA LYS A 546 -11.26 -28.06 -7.54
C LYS A 546 -10.53 -29.12 -6.73
N SER A 547 -10.91 -29.33 -5.46
CA SER A 547 -10.55 -30.50 -4.65
C SER A 547 -11.43 -31.68 -5.00
#